data_AF-A0A7J2TKS1-F1
#
_entry.id   AF-A0A7J2TKS1-F1
#
_cell.length_a   1.000
_cell.length_b   1.000
_cell.length_c   1.000
_cell.angle_alpha   90.00
_cell.angle_beta   90.00
_cell.angle_gamma   90.00
#
_symmetry.space_group_name_H-M   'P 1'
#
loop_
_entity.id
_entity.type
_entity.pdbx_description
1 polymer ?
#
loop_
_entity_poly.entity_id
_entity_poly.type
_entity_poly.pdbx_seq_one_letter_code
_entity_poly.pdbx_strand_id
1 'polypeptide(L)'
;MKIKTLLGLLLIGITLTSILLPAFSADQLLATDFQQESFQKTIDFFEYARAFATAHGIPENIPPYWHANLYMTYVNTRGLHMLYAGLINITFGLNAYFPIPMQTFMMHYKTENQTRDVLMASTFLMLLAFNETSDSIHQNSPDMNDTLWASFSMGFDLSQLGATLPILNSKTETIPLTSTTDKLQWTWGMKYTNLTAYWWQTWINPNDPHYQQNWPTAITVYDELTFTYNLTINPTTKTATLTENHIIGKMNHLLLFTAPFWLYLNNTGTYLLGNLVPNSPTIYQFLQENQIKMSIVNFQTSVLLDRTTYSQTTTGENVTDNEKIVSDSQISTYADDGEKIFDVAFGTKQTYKLYNYTADPTETQYDTYDSTTRTAKINSFANNTELFTYHISLMKFLPFVTYNMNPQLYNKAKDTITNMTKANYFYLTAYPTYSGYKIEHDPTFTIYLTPSAATAATPPNWIGIIILTAIVITATATAIVIVRRRKHAQLTQTTTQPPTKTA
;
A
#
# COMPACT_ATOMS: atom_id res chain seq x y z
N MET A 1 8.21 -22.24 -35.06
CA MET A 1 7.18 -22.25 -33.99
C MET A 1 6.82 -20.79 -33.70
N LYS A 2 5.55 -20.39 -33.78
CA LYS A 2 5.16 -18.96 -33.65
C LYS A 2 5.48 -18.51 -32.21
N ILE A 3 6.18 -17.38 -32.05
CA ILE A 3 6.59 -16.80 -30.75
C ILE A 3 5.42 -16.71 -29.73
N LYS A 4 4.19 -16.52 -30.21
CA LYS A 4 2.97 -16.53 -29.40
C LYS A 4 2.71 -17.87 -28.68
N THR A 5 3.17 -19.00 -29.24
CA THR A 5 3.01 -20.35 -28.66
C THR A 5 4.04 -20.63 -27.56
N LEU A 6 5.24 -20.04 -27.65
CA LEU A 6 6.27 -20.13 -26.61
C LEU A 6 5.90 -19.24 -25.41
N LEU A 7 5.33 -18.05 -25.66
CA LEU A 7 4.74 -17.18 -24.64
C LEU A 7 3.60 -17.88 -23.90
N GLY A 8 2.71 -18.55 -24.64
CA GLY A 8 1.67 -19.39 -24.04
C GLY A 8 2.24 -20.47 -23.13
N LEU A 9 3.28 -21.19 -23.55
CA LEU A 9 3.89 -22.26 -22.74
C LEU A 9 4.69 -21.74 -21.53
N LEU A 10 5.36 -20.58 -21.64
CA LEU A 10 6.08 -19.98 -20.51
C LEU A 10 5.10 -19.38 -19.49
N LEU A 11 4.06 -18.66 -19.95
CA LEU A 11 3.03 -18.11 -19.07
C LEU A 11 2.18 -19.23 -18.43
N ILE A 12 1.83 -20.29 -19.18
CA ILE A 12 1.10 -21.46 -18.65
C ILE A 12 1.98 -22.25 -17.67
N GLY A 13 3.29 -22.36 -17.92
CA GLY A 13 4.25 -22.96 -16.99
C GLY A 13 4.39 -22.16 -15.68
N ILE A 14 4.36 -20.82 -15.77
CA ILE A 14 4.49 -19.89 -14.63
C ILE A 14 3.18 -19.73 -13.84
N THR A 15 2.00 -19.83 -14.48
CA THR A 15 0.70 -19.74 -13.79
C THR A 15 0.29 -21.02 -13.07
N LEU A 16 0.85 -22.18 -13.43
CA LEU A 16 0.54 -23.47 -12.80
C LEU A 16 1.30 -23.73 -11.49
N THR A 17 2.29 -22.91 -11.13
CA THR A 17 3.20 -23.18 -10.00
C THR A 17 3.12 -22.19 -8.85
N SER A 18 2.13 -21.31 -8.82
CA SER A 18 1.89 -20.45 -7.66
C SER A 18 1.46 -21.29 -6.45
N ILE A 19 2.32 -21.35 -5.44
CA ILE A 19 2.04 -22.06 -4.19
C ILE A 19 0.92 -21.35 -3.43
N LEU A 20 0.05 -22.17 -2.84
CA LEU A 20 -0.93 -21.80 -1.83
C LEU A 20 -0.23 -21.08 -0.67
N LEU A 21 -0.24 -19.75 -0.66
CA LEU A 21 -0.02 -19.03 0.60
C LEU A 21 -1.09 -19.53 1.59
N PRO A 22 -0.78 -19.65 2.90
CA PRO A 22 -1.83 -19.93 3.87
C PRO A 22 -2.94 -18.93 3.63
N ALA A 23 -4.17 -19.43 3.48
CA ALA A 23 -5.34 -18.56 3.39
C ALA A 23 -5.28 -17.64 4.60
N PHE A 24 -4.99 -16.36 4.38
CA PHE A 24 -5.11 -15.37 5.43
C PHE A 24 -6.59 -15.41 5.82
N SER A 25 -6.87 -15.72 7.09
CA SER A 25 -8.21 -15.53 7.62
C SER A 25 -8.44 -14.03 7.62
N ALA A 26 -9.10 -13.54 6.58
CA ALA A 26 -9.50 -12.15 6.50
C ALA A 26 -10.51 -11.86 7.62
N ASP A 27 -10.26 -10.78 8.35
CA ASP A 27 -11.22 -10.20 9.27
C ASP A 27 -12.34 -9.53 8.47
N GLN A 28 -13.55 -9.54 9.03
CA GLN A 28 -14.63 -8.69 8.52
C GLN A 28 -14.41 -7.24 8.96
N LEU A 29 -14.49 -6.32 7.99
CA LEU A 29 -14.54 -4.89 8.22
C LEU A 29 -16.00 -4.45 8.40
N LEU A 30 -16.34 -3.96 9.59
CA LEU A 30 -17.67 -3.56 9.98
C LEU A 30 -17.74 -2.04 10.15
N ALA A 31 -18.90 -1.44 9.91
CA ALA A 31 -19.11 -0.01 10.14
C ALA A 31 -18.79 0.44 11.59
N THR A 32 -19.03 -0.45 12.56
CA THR A 32 -18.71 -0.22 13.98
C THR A 32 -17.22 -0.13 14.26
N ASP A 33 -16.35 -0.64 13.38
CA ASP A 33 -14.90 -0.51 13.56
C ASP A 33 -14.44 0.96 13.47
N PHE A 34 -15.10 1.76 12.63
CA PHE A 34 -14.81 3.19 12.47
C PHE A 34 -15.23 4.05 13.67
N GLN A 35 -15.97 3.46 14.62
CA GLN A 35 -16.33 4.11 15.89
C GLN A 35 -15.28 3.86 16.99
N GLN A 36 -14.33 2.96 16.76
CA GLN A 36 -13.25 2.67 17.71
C GLN A 36 -12.16 3.75 17.64
N GLU A 37 -11.43 3.97 18.74
CA GLU A 37 -10.28 4.89 18.77
C GLU A 37 -9.22 4.48 17.74
N SER A 38 -9.00 3.19 17.56
CA SER A 38 -8.12 2.65 16.54
C SER A 38 -8.41 1.18 16.26
N PHE A 39 -8.01 0.70 15.09
CA PHE A 39 -7.93 -0.73 14.80
C PHE A 39 -6.78 -1.05 13.86
N GLN A 40 -6.38 -2.31 13.85
CA GLN A 40 -5.58 -2.91 12.79
C GLN A 40 -6.24 -4.21 12.36
N LYS A 41 -6.39 -4.45 11.05
CA LYS A 41 -7.03 -5.65 10.51
C LYS A 41 -6.39 -6.06 9.20
N THR A 42 -6.42 -7.35 8.91
CA THR A 42 -6.21 -7.85 7.54
C THR A 42 -7.57 -8.22 6.98
N ILE A 43 -8.00 -7.56 5.91
CA ILE A 43 -9.34 -7.77 5.34
C ILE A 43 -9.25 -8.29 3.91
N ASP A 44 -10.25 -9.04 3.45
CA ASP A 44 -10.47 -9.26 2.03
C ASP A 44 -11.33 -8.11 1.50
N PHE A 45 -10.68 -7.25 0.74
CA PHE A 45 -11.27 -6.04 0.24
C PHE A 45 -12.34 -6.28 -0.83
N PHE A 46 -12.20 -7.33 -1.64
CA PHE A 46 -13.25 -7.69 -2.59
C PHE A 46 -14.47 -8.27 -1.88
N GLU A 47 -14.30 -8.99 -0.77
CA GLU A 47 -15.42 -9.42 0.07
C GLU A 47 -16.14 -8.22 0.69
N TYR A 48 -15.40 -7.25 1.23
CA TYR A 48 -15.98 -6.01 1.73
C TYR A 48 -16.75 -5.25 0.64
N ALA A 49 -16.18 -5.13 -0.56
CA ALA A 49 -16.82 -4.45 -1.68
C ALA A 49 -18.11 -5.16 -2.15
N ARG A 50 -18.12 -6.50 -2.19
CA ARG A 50 -19.32 -7.31 -2.48
C ARG A 50 -20.41 -7.07 -1.44
N ALA A 51 -20.08 -7.16 -0.15
CA ALA A 51 -21.01 -6.91 0.94
C ALA A 51 -21.59 -5.48 0.90
N PHE A 52 -20.74 -4.49 0.62
CA PHE A 52 -21.18 -3.11 0.43
C PHE A 52 -22.15 -2.96 -0.75
N ALA A 53 -21.83 -3.59 -1.89
CA ALA A 53 -22.67 -3.55 -3.08
C ALA A 53 -24.05 -4.17 -2.81
N THR A 54 -24.10 -5.34 -2.17
CA THR A 54 -25.34 -5.99 -1.74
C THR A 54 -26.17 -5.09 -0.83
N ALA A 55 -25.54 -4.48 0.18
CA ALA A 55 -26.23 -3.62 1.15
C ALA A 55 -26.84 -2.35 0.52
N HIS A 56 -26.29 -1.88 -0.62
CA HIS A 56 -26.72 -0.65 -1.29
C HIS A 56 -27.43 -0.88 -2.63
N GLY A 57 -27.76 -2.14 -2.97
CA GLY A 57 -28.45 -2.48 -4.22
C GLY A 57 -27.63 -2.18 -5.48
N ILE A 58 -26.30 -2.18 -5.38
CA ILE A 58 -25.39 -1.98 -6.51
C ILE A 58 -25.13 -3.34 -7.16
N PRO A 59 -25.18 -3.46 -8.50
CA PRO A 59 -24.86 -4.72 -9.18
C PRO A 59 -23.47 -5.24 -8.80
N GLU A 60 -23.42 -6.48 -8.32
CA GLU A 60 -22.19 -7.16 -7.94
C GLU A 60 -21.46 -7.66 -9.19
N ASN A 61 -20.49 -6.88 -9.67
CA ASN A 61 -19.69 -7.21 -10.85
C ASN A 61 -18.30 -7.79 -10.48
N ILE A 62 -18.05 -8.05 -9.19
CA ILE A 62 -16.77 -8.56 -8.71
C ILE A 62 -16.88 -10.09 -8.59
N PRO A 63 -16.08 -10.86 -9.35
CA PRO A 63 -16.14 -12.31 -9.26
C PRO A 63 -15.85 -12.81 -7.83
N PRO A 64 -16.54 -13.86 -7.34
CA PRO A 64 -16.41 -14.33 -5.95
C PRO A 64 -15.06 -14.94 -5.64
N TYR A 65 -14.32 -15.37 -6.67
CA TYR A 65 -12.97 -15.95 -6.57
C TYR A 65 -11.86 -14.90 -6.66
N TRP A 66 -12.21 -13.60 -6.73
CA TRP A 66 -11.25 -12.52 -6.58
C TRP A 66 -11.12 -12.18 -5.09
N HIS A 67 -9.89 -12.18 -4.59
CA HIS A 67 -9.55 -11.75 -3.23
C HIS A 67 -8.40 -10.75 -3.26
N ALA A 68 -8.48 -9.71 -2.43
CA ALA A 68 -7.41 -8.73 -2.26
C ALA A 68 -7.22 -8.48 -0.76
N ASN A 69 -6.19 -9.09 -0.19
CA ASN A 69 -5.91 -8.98 1.23
C ASN A 69 -5.19 -7.66 1.52
N LEU A 70 -5.85 -6.75 2.24
CA LEU A 70 -5.30 -5.47 2.65
C LEU A 70 -5.01 -5.48 4.14
N TYR A 71 -3.83 -5.03 4.53
CA TYR A 71 -3.55 -4.61 5.90
C TYR A 71 -4.05 -3.18 6.07
N MET A 72 -5.02 -3.00 6.97
CA MET A 72 -5.62 -1.71 7.26
C MET A 72 -5.32 -1.29 8.68
N THR A 73 -4.89 -0.05 8.86
CA THR A 73 -4.79 0.60 10.17
C THR A 73 -5.67 1.84 10.19
N TYR A 74 -6.30 2.10 11.32
CA TYR A 74 -7.18 3.23 11.51
C TYR A 74 -6.91 3.89 12.85
N VAL A 75 -6.91 5.22 12.86
CA VAL A 75 -6.80 6.05 14.07
C VAL A 75 -7.91 7.09 14.00
N ASN A 76 -8.78 7.09 15.00
CA ASN A 76 -9.85 8.05 15.22
C ASN A 76 -9.66 8.69 16.59
N THR A 77 -8.95 9.81 16.60
CA THR A 77 -8.71 10.53 17.85
C THR A 77 -8.63 12.02 17.60
N ARG A 78 -9.14 12.79 18.56
CA ARG A 78 -9.04 14.27 18.58
C ARG A 78 -9.53 14.96 17.30
N GLY A 79 -10.53 14.40 16.61
CA GLY A 79 -11.09 14.98 15.38
C GLY A 79 -10.29 14.68 14.10
N LEU A 80 -9.28 13.81 14.19
CA LEU A 80 -8.57 13.23 13.06
C LEU A 80 -9.03 11.78 12.85
N HIS A 81 -9.43 11.45 11.63
CA HIS A 81 -9.58 10.08 11.15
C HIS A 81 -8.45 9.80 10.15
N MET A 82 -7.46 9.01 10.55
CA MET A 82 -6.40 8.51 9.67
C MET A 82 -6.69 7.06 9.32
N LEU A 83 -6.67 6.73 8.03
CA LEU A 83 -6.75 5.37 7.54
C LEU A 83 -5.53 5.08 6.68
N TYR A 84 -4.89 3.95 6.89
CA TYR A 84 -3.89 3.40 5.99
C TYR A 84 -4.35 2.06 5.45
N ALA A 85 -4.04 1.79 4.18
CA ALA A 85 -4.31 0.55 3.50
C ALA A 85 -3.09 0.15 2.65
N GLY A 86 -2.55 -1.04 2.94
CA GLY A 86 -1.46 -1.63 2.18
C GLY A 86 -1.79 -3.04 1.68
N LEU A 87 -1.42 -3.35 0.43
CA LEU A 87 -1.74 -4.63 -0.19
C LEU A 87 -0.80 -5.73 0.30
N ILE A 88 -1.35 -6.78 0.91
CA ILE A 88 -0.59 -7.97 1.28
C ILE A 88 -0.41 -8.85 0.05
N ASN A 89 -1.53 -9.19 -0.61
CA ASN A 89 -1.57 -9.97 -1.83
C ASN A 89 -2.94 -9.86 -2.53
N ILE A 90 -2.98 -10.22 -3.81
CA ILE A 90 -4.20 -10.32 -4.62
C ILE A 90 -4.27 -11.65 -5.36
N THR A 91 -5.47 -12.21 -5.54
CA THR A 91 -5.71 -13.40 -6.38
C THR A 91 -6.97 -13.24 -7.23
N PHE A 92 -6.97 -13.91 -8.39
CA PHE A 92 -8.04 -13.86 -9.39
C PHE A 92 -8.62 -15.25 -9.72
N GLY A 93 -8.56 -16.21 -8.78
CA GLY A 93 -9.24 -17.51 -8.89
C GLY A 93 -8.40 -18.68 -9.39
N LEU A 94 -7.09 -18.52 -9.51
CA LEU A 94 -6.17 -19.59 -9.96
C LEU A 94 -5.23 -20.09 -8.84
N ASN A 95 -5.56 -19.83 -7.56
CA ASN A 95 -4.67 -20.09 -6.41
C ASN A 95 -3.31 -19.36 -6.49
N ALA A 96 -3.16 -18.41 -7.41
CA ALA A 96 -2.01 -17.53 -7.52
C ALA A 96 -2.24 -16.27 -6.70
N TYR A 97 -1.31 -15.99 -5.78
CA TYR A 97 -1.30 -14.77 -4.99
C TYR A 97 -0.15 -13.88 -5.45
N PHE A 98 -0.47 -12.62 -5.72
CA PHE A 98 0.48 -11.63 -6.19
C PHE A 98 0.68 -10.55 -5.11
N PRO A 99 1.82 -10.53 -4.41
CA PRO A 99 2.23 -9.37 -3.62
C PRO A 99 2.67 -8.24 -4.55
N ILE A 100 1.85 -7.18 -4.63
CA ILE A 100 2.12 -5.97 -5.39
C ILE A 100 2.21 -4.82 -4.38
N PRO A 101 3.36 -4.13 -4.23
CA PRO A 101 3.44 -3.00 -3.33
C PRO A 101 2.46 -1.91 -3.71
N MET A 102 1.45 -1.74 -2.88
CA MET A 102 0.49 -0.64 -2.97
C MET A 102 0.30 -0.11 -1.55
N GLN A 103 0.47 1.19 -1.38
CA GLN A 103 0.31 1.87 -0.09
C GLN A 103 -0.47 3.16 -0.29
N THR A 104 -1.52 3.31 0.49
CA THR A 104 -2.29 4.55 0.55
C THR A 104 -2.58 4.90 2.00
N PHE A 105 -2.38 6.16 2.36
CA PHE A 105 -2.99 6.71 3.56
C PHE A 105 -3.97 7.82 3.21
N MET A 106 -5.01 7.93 4.01
CA MET A 106 -6.06 8.93 3.93
C MET A 106 -6.20 9.62 5.29
N MET A 107 -6.40 10.92 5.28
CA MET A 107 -6.71 11.69 6.48
C MET A 107 -7.97 12.51 6.27
N HIS A 108 -8.92 12.35 7.18
CA HIS A 108 -10.10 13.19 7.28
C HIS A 108 -10.08 13.98 8.59
N TYR A 109 -10.30 15.29 8.49
CA TYR A 109 -10.28 16.20 9.63
C TYR A 109 -11.06 17.47 9.28
N LYS A 110 -11.40 18.24 10.33
CA LYS A 110 -11.86 19.62 10.15
C LYS A 110 -10.68 20.58 10.18
N THR A 111 -10.67 21.55 9.27
CA THR A 111 -9.65 22.63 9.24
C THR A 111 -9.58 23.38 10.57
N GLU A 112 -8.48 24.10 10.82
CA GLU A 112 -8.25 24.82 12.07
C GLU A 112 -9.37 25.82 12.42
N ASN A 113 -10.01 26.41 11.42
CA ASN A 113 -11.11 27.37 11.62
C ASN A 113 -12.48 26.70 11.81
N GLN A 114 -12.53 25.36 11.88
CA GLN A 114 -13.74 24.53 11.99
C GLN A 114 -14.76 24.69 10.85
N THR A 115 -14.35 25.30 9.75
CA THR A 115 -15.25 25.63 8.65
C THR A 115 -15.50 24.43 7.74
N ARG A 116 -14.55 23.50 7.60
CA ARG A 116 -14.57 22.52 6.49
C ARG A 116 -14.09 21.13 6.85
N ASP A 117 -14.80 20.14 6.33
CA ASP A 117 -14.35 18.76 6.28
C ASP A 117 -13.42 18.55 5.08
N VAL A 118 -12.20 18.11 5.38
CA VAL A 118 -11.14 17.82 4.44
C VAL A 118 -10.98 16.31 4.38
N LEU A 119 -10.79 15.77 3.18
CA LEU A 119 -10.24 14.44 2.99
C LEU A 119 -9.04 14.54 2.05
N MET A 120 -7.88 14.11 2.50
CA MET A 120 -6.66 14.02 1.68
C MET A 120 -6.21 12.57 1.57
N ALA A 121 -5.58 12.21 0.45
CA ALA A 121 -4.92 10.92 0.30
C ALA A 121 -3.56 11.06 -0.40
N SER A 122 -2.57 10.31 0.05
CA SER A 122 -1.30 10.10 -0.65
C SER A 122 -1.16 8.63 -0.97
N THR A 123 -0.75 8.32 -2.20
CA THR A 123 -0.61 6.94 -2.67
C THR A 123 0.74 6.74 -3.34
N PHE A 124 1.44 5.69 -2.91
CA PHE A 124 2.60 5.15 -3.62
C PHE A 124 2.14 4.51 -4.92
N LEU A 125 2.79 4.88 -6.02
CA LEU A 125 2.43 4.38 -7.35
C LEU A 125 3.41 3.34 -7.86
N MET A 126 4.71 3.65 -7.86
CA MET A 126 5.76 2.74 -8.34
C MET A 126 7.16 3.19 -7.93
N LEU A 127 8.10 2.25 -8.04
CA LEU A 127 9.50 2.55 -8.26
C LEU A 127 9.73 2.82 -9.76
N LEU A 128 10.54 3.82 -10.06
CA LEU A 128 10.90 4.20 -11.43
C LEU A 128 12.43 4.29 -11.54
N ALA A 129 13.01 3.31 -12.22
CA ALA A 129 14.42 3.35 -12.56
C ALA A 129 14.62 4.25 -13.79
N PHE A 130 15.74 4.96 -13.85
CA PHE A 130 16.02 5.86 -14.95
C PHE A 130 17.51 6.02 -15.23
N ASN A 131 17.83 6.39 -16.46
CA ASN A 131 19.14 6.87 -16.87
C ASN A 131 18.95 8.15 -17.69
N GLU A 132 19.72 9.17 -17.33
CA GLU A 132 19.73 10.48 -17.96
C GLU A 132 20.37 10.44 -19.34
N THR A 133 19.91 11.32 -20.22
CA THR A 133 20.49 11.50 -21.55
C THR A 133 21.16 12.87 -21.65
N SER A 134 21.78 13.17 -22.79
CA SER A 134 22.29 14.53 -23.05
C SER A 134 21.18 15.58 -23.08
N ASP A 135 19.93 15.15 -23.26
CA ASP A 135 18.78 16.01 -23.48
C ASP A 135 17.86 16.06 -22.24
N SER A 136 18.31 15.51 -21.09
CA SER A 136 17.58 15.59 -19.83
C SER A 136 17.25 17.05 -19.49
N ILE A 137 15.98 17.29 -19.20
CA ILE A 137 15.42 18.59 -18.82
C ILE A 137 15.66 18.83 -17.33
N HIS A 138 15.53 17.79 -16.51
CA HIS A 138 15.61 17.87 -15.06
C HIS A 138 16.79 17.04 -14.56
N GLN A 139 17.93 17.71 -14.33
CA GLN A 139 19.09 17.01 -13.80
C GLN A 139 18.77 16.33 -12.46
N ASN A 140 19.24 15.10 -12.30
CA ASN A 140 19.06 14.23 -11.14
C ASN A 140 17.61 13.82 -10.85
N SER A 141 16.70 13.90 -11.84
CA SER A 141 15.31 13.48 -11.68
C SER A 141 14.77 12.93 -13.01
N PRO A 142 14.01 11.83 -13.02
CA PRO A 142 13.53 11.23 -14.26
C PRO A 142 12.65 12.21 -15.04
N ASP A 143 12.86 12.36 -16.33
CA ASP A 143 12.01 13.16 -17.22
C ASP A 143 11.71 12.50 -18.56
N MET A 144 10.94 13.18 -19.42
CA MET A 144 10.43 12.60 -20.66
C MET A 144 11.51 12.33 -21.72
N ASN A 145 12.71 12.90 -21.57
CA ASN A 145 13.86 12.70 -22.46
C ASN A 145 14.84 11.64 -21.94
N ASP A 146 14.55 11.05 -20.77
CA ASP A 146 15.37 10.01 -20.18
C ASP A 146 14.97 8.61 -20.66
N THR A 147 15.86 7.65 -20.42
CA THR A 147 15.47 6.24 -20.51
C THR A 147 14.86 5.81 -19.19
N LEU A 148 13.59 5.42 -19.19
CA LEU A 148 12.84 5.11 -17.99
C LEU A 148 12.37 3.66 -17.98
N TRP A 149 12.40 3.04 -16.79
CA TRP A 149 11.85 1.72 -16.56
C TRP A 149 10.92 1.71 -15.35
N ALA A 150 9.64 1.48 -15.59
CA ALA A 150 8.69 1.27 -14.53
C ALA A 150 8.97 -0.09 -13.87
N SER A 151 9.24 -0.07 -12.56
CA SER A 151 9.62 -1.24 -11.77
C SER A 151 8.42 -1.74 -10.98
N PHE A 152 7.74 -2.74 -11.52
CA PHE A 152 6.52 -3.30 -10.94
C PHE A 152 6.72 -4.70 -10.40
N SER A 153 6.40 -4.90 -9.13
CA SER A 153 6.30 -6.26 -8.61
C SER A 153 5.02 -6.91 -9.07
N MET A 154 5.14 -8.11 -9.61
CA MET A 154 4.01 -8.96 -9.96
C MET A 154 3.94 -10.20 -9.07
N GLY A 155 4.85 -10.35 -8.09
CA GLY A 155 4.75 -11.40 -7.07
C GLY A 155 4.84 -12.85 -7.57
N PHE A 156 5.42 -13.12 -8.74
CA PHE A 156 5.55 -14.48 -9.28
C PHE A 156 6.66 -15.29 -8.59
N ASP A 157 6.33 -16.48 -8.10
CA ASP A 157 7.30 -17.49 -7.65
C ASP A 157 7.94 -18.24 -8.82
N LEU A 158 9.21 -17.92 -9.10
CA LEU A 158 10.02 -18.58 -10.14
C LEU A 158 11.02 -19.60 -9.59
N SER A 159 10.88 -20.04 -8.33
CA SER A 159 11.75 -21.05 -7.72
C SER A 159 11.85 -22.37 -8.51
N GLN A 160 10.82 -22.68 -9.30
CA GLN A 160 10.75 -23.87 -10.15
C GLN A 160 11.55 -23.74 -11.46
N LEU A 161 12.00 -22.54 -11.85
CA LEU A 161 12.80 -22.33 -13.08
C LEU A 161 14.27 -22.76 -12.93
N GLY A 162 14.65 -23.33 -11.78
CA GLY A 162 15.93 -24.02 -11.57
C GLY A 162 16.88 -23.30 -10.61
N ALA A 163 17.81 -24.04 -10.01
CA ALA A 163 18.73 -23.59 -8.95
C ALA A 163 19.71 -22.46 -9.35
N THR A 164 19.77 -22.10 -10.64
CA THR A 164 20.61 -21.02 -11.17
C THR A 164 19.85 -19.71 -11.41
N LEU A 165 18.52 -19.71 -11.26
CA LEU A 165 17.68 -18.52 -11.36
C LEU A 165 17.21 -18.12 -9.96
N PRO A 166 17.04 -16.82 -9.69
CA PRO A 166 16.68 -16.35 -8.35
C PRO A 166 15.36 -16.94 -7.87
N ILE A 167 15.29 -17.24 -6.57
CA ILE A 167 14.06 -17.65 -5.90
C ILE A 167 13.17 -16.40 -5.82
N LEU A 168 12.23 -16.25 -6.75
CA LEU A 168 11.39 -15.06 -6.86
C LEU A 168 10.19 -15.12 -5.89
N ASN A 169 10.42 -15.17 -4.58
CA ASN A 169 9.32 -15.29 -3.62
C ASN A 169 9.13 -14.01 -2.80
N SER A 170 8.51 -13.00 -3.42
CA SER A 170 8.09 -11.80 -2.68
C SER A 170 7.26 -12.20 -1.46
N LYS A 171 7.63 -11.70 -0.27
CA LYS A 171 6.87 -11.88 0.97
C LYS A 171 6.42 -10.54 1.50
N THR A 172 5.33 -10.55 2.24
CA THR A 172 4.78 -9.35 2.85
C THR A 172 4.67 -9.54 4.36
N GLU A 173 5.17 -8.57 5.12
CA GLU A 173 5.12 -8.50 6.57
C GLU A 173 4.46 -7.19 7.00
N THR A 174 3.57 -7.26 7.99
CA THR A 174 2.93 -6.08 8.56
C THR A 174 3.75 -5.56 9.73
N ILE A 175 3.85 -4.23 9.85
CA ILE A 175 4.36 -3.56 11.05
C ILE A 175 3.12 -3.15 11.86
N PRO A 176 2.89 -3.76 13.04
CA PRO A 176 1.69 -3.54 13.83
C PRO A 176 1.48 -2.07 14.20
N LEU A 177 0.22 -1.65 14.29
CA LEU A 177 -0.17 -0.36 14.82
C LEU A 177 0.15 -0.30 16.32
N THR A 178 1.01 0.63 16.72
CA THR A 178 1.34 0.91 18.12
C THR A 178 1.14 2.39 18.44
N SER A 179 0.93 2.70 19.72
CA SER A 179 0.80 4.09 20.20
C SER A 179 1.51 4.33 21.52
N THR A 180 1.87 5.59 21.76
CA THR A 180 2.25 6.08 23.09
C THR A 180 1.05 6.06 24.04
N THR A 181 1.32 6.09 25.35
CA THR A 181 0.28 6.06 26.39
C THR A 181 -0.69 7.24 26.29
N ASP A 182 -0.21 8.42 25.89
CA ASP A 182 -1.00 9.65 25.71
C ASP A 182 -1.79 9.71 24.39
N LYS A 183 -1.63 8.69 23.52
CA LYS A 183 -2.27 8.58 22.21
C LYS A 183 -1.91 9.71 21.25
N LEU A 184 -0.79 10.40 21.48
CA LEU A 184 -0.31 11.47 20.62
C LEU A 184 0.65 11.00 19.53
N GLN A 185 1.25 9.81 19.66
CA GLN A 185 2.11 9.24 18.64
C GLN A 185 1.65 7.83 18.27
N TRP A 186 1.65 7.55 16.97
CA TRP A 186 1.24 6.27 16.40
C TRP A 186 2.24 5.83 15.33
N THR A 187 2.57 4.54 15.31
CA THR A 187 3.46 3.96 14.30
C THR A 187 2.90 2.68 13.72
N TRP A 188 3.05 2.48 12.42
CA TRP A 188 2.65 1.27 11.69
C TRP A 188 3.39 1.22 10.35
N GLY A 189 3.14 0.19 9.54
CA GLY A 189 3.74 0.09 8.22
C GLY A 189 3.66 -1.29 7.63
N MET A 190 4.42 -1.51 6.55
CA MET A 190 4.55 -2.80 5.88
C MET A 190 5.91 -2.94 5.24
N LYS A 191 6.37 -4.18 5.17
CA LYS A 191 7.64 -4.58 4.58
C LYS A 191 7.39 -5.65 3.53
N TYR A 192 7.85 -5.42 2.31
CA TYR A 192 7.93 -6.41 1.26
C TYR A 192 9.36 -6.90 1.18
N THR A 193 9.61 -8.21 1.24
CA THR A 193 10.97 -8.79 1.11
C THR A 193 11.09 -9.67 -0.12
N ASN A 194 12.31 -9.85 -0.62
CA ASN A 194 12.58 -10.56 -1.87
C ASN A 194 11.72 -10.02 -3.02
N LEU A 195 11.57 -8.70 -3.06
CA LEU A 195 10.64 -8.03 -3.95
C LEU A 195 11.08 -8.22 -5.40
N THR A 196 10.42 -9.13 -6.08
CA THR A 196 10.65 -9.40 -7.49
C THR A 196 9.91 -8.38 -8.34
N ALA A 197 10.61 -7.63 -9.18
CA ALA A 197 10.00 -6.64 -10.05
C ALA A 197 10.37 -6.83 -11.53
N TYR A 198 9.43 -6.49 -12.40
CA TYR A 198 9.64 -6.36 -13.82
C TYR A 198 9.93 -4.90 -14.15
N TRP A 199 10.95 -4.70 -14.97
CA TRP A 199 11.28 -3.41 -15.54
C TRP A 199 10.72 -3.34 -16.93
N TRP A 200 9.66 -2.56 -17.12
CA TRP A 200 9.15 -2.22 -18.44
C TRP A 200 9.63 -0.85 -18.84
N GLN A 201 10.24 -0.74 -20.02
CA GLN A 201 10.53 0.56 -20.59
C GLN A 201 9.25 1.38 -20.67
N THR A 202 9.28 2.60 -20.16
CA THR A 202 8.11 3.47 -20.05
C THR A 202 8.42 4.86 -20.60
N TRP A 203 7.40 5.54 -21.10
CA TRP A 203 7.47 6.91 -21.59
C TRP A 203 6.48 7.75 -20.81
N ILE A 204 6.96 8.87 -20.28
CA ILE A 204 6.18 9.79 -19.45
C ILE A 204 5.92 11.12 -20.17
N ASN A 205 6.02 11.14 -21.51
CA ASN A 205 5.64 12.30 -22.29
C ASN A 205 4.12 12.54 -22.11
N PRO A 206 3.68 13.72 -21.62
CA PRO A 206 2.26 13.99 -21.38
C PRO A 206 1.35 13.82 -22.60
N ASN A 207 1.90 13.96 -23.81
CA ASN A 207 1.15 13.87 -25.06
C ASN A 207 1.10 12.44 -25.63
N ASP A 208 2.00 11.56 -25.21
CA ASP A 208 2.06 10.16 -25.66
C ASP A 208 2.65 9.24 -24.58
N PRO A 209 2.00 9.13 -23.40
CA PRO A 209 2.49 8.29 -22.32
C PRO A 209 2.11 6.84 -22.59
N HIS A 210 3.11 5.97 -22.63
CA HIS A 210 2.93 4.54 -22.91
C HIS A 210 4.05 3.72 -22.27
N TYR A 211 3.99 2.40 -22.42
CA TYR A 211 5.04 1.49 -21.98
C TYR A 211 5.21 0.35 -22.98
N GLN A 212 6.34 -0.34 -22.89
CA GLN A 212 6.61 -1.49 -23.75
C GLN A 212 5.78 -2.70 -23.30
N GLN A 213 4.61 -2.87 -23.89
CA GLN A 213 3.65 -3.93 -23.56
C GLN A 213 4.18 -5.37 -23.75
N ASN A 214 5.11 -5.58 -24.70
CA ASN A 214 5.43 -6.93 -25.17
C ASN A 214 6.27 -7.74 -24.19
N TRP A 215 7.38 -7.18 -23.72
CA TRP A 215 8.37 -7.90 -22.92
C TRP A 215 9.07 -6.94 -21.97
N PRO A 216 9.28 -7.34 -20.70
CA PRO A 216 10.09 -6.57 -19.77
C PRO A 216 11.52 -6.47 -20.27
N THR A 217 12.15 -5.31 -20.07
CA THR A 217 13.58 -5.11 -20.31
C THR A 217 14.41 -5.92 -19.32
N ALA A 218 13.97 -5.99 -18.07
CA ALA A 218 14.66 -6.75 -17.04
C ALA A 218 13.70 -7.32 -15.98
N ILE A 219 14.20 -8.30 -15.22
CA ILE A 219 13.61 -8.78 -13.98
C ILE A 219 14.61 -8.52 -12.86
N THR A 220 14.17 -7.87 -11.79
CA THR A 220 15.03 -7.52 -10.65
C THR A 220 14.50 -8.12 -9.36
N VAL A 221 15.39 -8.25 -8.37
CA VAL A 221 15.03 -8.62 -7.00
C VAL A 221 15.66 -7.64 -6.04
N TYR A 222 14.82 -6.91 -5.31
CA TYR A 222 15.23 -6.06 -4.20
C TYR A 222 15.13 -6.84 -2.89
N ASP A 223 16.07 -6.62 -1.98
CA ASP A 223 16.02 -7.20 -0.62
C ASP A 223 14.71 -6.86 0.09
N GLU A 224 14.35 -5.58 0.03
CA GLU A 224 13.11 -5.09 0.62
C GLU A 224 12.54 -3.86 -0.09
N LEU A 225 11.26 -3.63 0.12
CA LEU A 225 10.64 -2.32 0.03
C LEU A 225 9.82 -2.16 1.30
N THR A 226 10.20 -1.24 2.17
CA THR A 226 9.56 -1.04 3.47
C THR A 226 8.99 0.36 3.56
N PHE A 227 7.78 0.48 4.07
CA PHE A 227 7.11 1.74 4.38
C PHE A 227 6.78 1.75 5.85
N THR A 228 7.24 2.77 6.57
CA THR A 228 6.92 3.00 7.98
C THR A 228 6.33 4.38 8.14
N TYR A 229 5.22 4.46 8.85
CA TYR A 229 4.49 5.69 9.10
C TYR A 229 4.59 6.05 10.58
N ASN A 230 4.81 7.33 10.87
CA ASN A 230 4.78 7.89 12.21
C ASN A 230 3.86 9.12 12.23
N LEU A 231 2.71 8.98 12.88
CA LEU A 231 1.76 10.07 13.10
C LEU A 231 1.99 10.67 14.48
N THR A 232 2.28 11.97 14.53
CA THR A 232 2.36 12.76 15.76
C THR A 232 1.28 13.83 15.76
N ILE A 233 0.46 13.86 16.80
CA ILE A 233 -0.59 14.86 17.01
C ILE A 233 -0.13 15.84 18.09
N ASN A 234 -0.10 17.13 17.77
CA ASN A 234 0.23 18.18 18.72
C ASN A 234 -1.01 19.06 18.98
N PRO A 235 -1.71 18.86 20.12
CA PRO A 235 -2.88 19.63 20.47
C PRO A 235 -2.60 21.12 20.69
N THR A 236 -1.38 21.47 21.12
CA THR A 236 -0.98 22.85 21.44
C THR A 236 -0.82 23.66 20.16
N THR A 237 -0.15 23.10 19.15
CA THR A 237 0.03 23.76 17.84
C THR A 237 -1.12 23.48 16.88
N LYS A 238 -2.10 22.66 17.28
CA LYS A 238 -3.24 22.25 16.45
C LYS A 238 -2.83 21.59 15.14
N THR A 239 -1.74 20.83 15.16
CA THR A 239 -1.21 20.14 13.99
C THR A 239 -1.15 18.64 14.20
N ALA A 240 -1.22 17.90 13.11
CA ALA A 240 -0.78 16.51 13.09
C ALA A 240 0.22 16.34 11.96
N THR A 241 1.32 15.66 12.25
CA THR A 241 2.42 15.42 11.33
C THR A 241 2.53 13.94 11.09
N LEU A 242 2.48 13.53 9.82
CA LEU A 242 2.71 12.16 9.40
C LEU A 242 4.05 12.10 8.65
N THR A 243 5.03 11.43 9.23
CA THR A 243 6.29 11.11 8.54
C THR A 243 6.15 9.73 7.90
N GLU A 244 6.42 9.66 6.59
CA GLU A 244 6.53 8.41 5.85
C GLU A 244 8.02 8.14 5.66
N ASN A 245 8.52 7.03 6.18
CA ASN A 245 9.87 6.52 5.93
C ASN A 245 9.76 5.38 4.91
N HIS A 246 10.63 5.40 3.90
CA HIS A 246 10.79 4.26 3.02
C HIS A 246 12.22 3.73 2.98
N ILE A 247 12.32 2.41 2.87
CA ILE A 247 13.57 1.70 2.58
C ILE A 247 13.42 1.02 1.23
N ILE A 248 14.33 1.29 0.31
CA ILE A 248 14.53 0.49 -0.90
C ILE A 248 15.76 -0.36 -0.65
N GLY A 249 15.58 -1.67 -0.51
CA GLY A 249 16.67 -2.61 -0.30
C GLY A 249 17.58 -2.74 -1.53
N LYS A 250 18.78 -3.29 -1.31
CA LYS A 250 19.73 -3.51 -2.41
C LYS A 250 19.19 -4.49 -3.44
N MET A 251 19.66 -4.36 -4.68
CA MET A 251 19.36 -5.29 -5.76
C MET A 251 20.30 -6.50 -5.69
N ASN A 252 19.75 -7.69 -5.45
CA ASN A 252 20.55 -8.92 -5.43
C ASN A 252 20.69 -9.56 -6.81
N HIS A 253 19.65 -9.38 -7.64
CA HIS A 253 19.52 -10.08 -8.91
C HIS A 253 18.98 -9.13 -9.97
N LEU A 254 19.59 -9.20 -11.15
CA LEU A 254 19.14 -8.53 -12.37
C LEU A 254 19.24 -9.52 -13.52
N LEU A 255 18.11 -9.87 -14.12
CA LEU A 255 18.04 -10.62 -15.36
C LEU A 255 17.73 -9.62 -16.46
N LEU A 256 18.71 -9.32 -17.31
CA LEU A 256 18.58 -8.39 -18.41
C LEU A 256 18.26 -9.16 -19.70
N PHE A 257 17.20 -8.76 -20.40
CA PHE A 257 16.83 -9.36 -21.67
C PHE A 257 17.71 -8.83 -22.80
N THR A 258 18.53 -9.71 -23.39
CA THR A 258 19.39 -9.40 -24.54
C THR A 258 19.14 -10.45 -25.62
N ALA A 259 18.09 -10.23 -26.43
CA ALA A 259 17.59 -11.22 -27.37
C ALA A 259 18.72 -11.90 -28.18
N PRO A 260 18.78 -13.24 -28.21
CA PRO A 260 17.77 -14.21 -27.76
C PRO A 260 17.96 -14.73 -26.31
N PHE A 261 18.88 -14.16 -25.52
CA PHE A 261 19.30 -14.68 -24.23
C PHE A 261 18.96 -13.75 -23.05
N TRP A 262 19.10 -14.30 -21.85
CA TRP A 262 19.08 -13.53 -20.61
C TRP A 262 20.49 -13.46 -20.05
N LEU A 263 20.95 -12.25 -19.74
CA LEU A 263 22.13 -12.04 -18.92
C LEU A 263 21.68 -11.97 -17.47
N TYR A 264 22.28 -12.79 -16.62
CA TYR A 264 22.00 -12.77 -15.20
C TYR A 264 23.17 -12.10 -14.47
N LEU A 265 22.90 -11.01 -13.76
CA LEU A 265 23.85 -10.26 -12.97
C LEU A 265 23.51 -10.39 -11.49
N ASN A 266 24.53 -10.59 -10.66
CA ASN A 266 24.44 -10.60 -9.21
C ASN A 266 25.71 -9.98 -8.59
N ASN A 267 25.91 -10.15 -7.28
CA ASN A 267 27.08 -9.66 -6.56
C ASN A 267 28.41 -10.37 -6.90
N THR A 268 28.40 -11.50 -7.61
CA THR A 268 29.60 -12.26 -7.98
C THR A 268 30.02 -12.09 -9.44
N GLY A 269 29.14 -11.57 -10.30
CA GLY A 269 29.46 -11.27 -11.71
C GLY A 269 28.26 -11.38 -12.64
N THR A 270 28.54 -11.46 -13.94
CA THR A 270 27.54 -11.70 -15.00
C THR A 270 27.62 -13.14 -15.50
N TYR A 271 26.46 -13.74 -15.72
CA TYR A 271 26.28 -15.11 -16.17
C TYR A 271 25.49 -15.14 -17.48
N LEU A 272 25.96 -15.95 -18.43
CA LEU A 272 25.27 -16.25 -19.68
C LEU A 272 25.01 -17.74 -19.75
N LEU A 273 23.74 -18.13 -19.88
CA LEU A 273 23.32 -19.55 -19.89
C LEU A 273 23.87 -20.34 -18.68
N GLY A 274 23.91 -19.68 -17.51
CA GLY A 274 24.42 -20.26 -16.25
C GLY A 274 25.94 -20.26 -16.08
N ASN A 275 26.72 -19.89 -17.11
CA ASN A 275 28.17 -19.83 -17.02
C ASN A 275 28.64 -18.41 -16.69
N LEU A 276 29.54 -18.29 -15.71
CA LEU A 276 30.19 -17.02 -15.37
C LEU A 276 30.98 -16.51 -16.59
N VAL A 277 30.72 -15.27 -16.98
CA VAL A 277 31.51 -14.56 -17.99
C VAL A 277 32.78 -14.02 -17.30
N PRO A 278 33.98 -14.45 -17.69
CA PRO A 278 35.22 -13.98 -17.05
C PRO A 278 35.39 -12.46 -17.15
N ASN A 279 35.87 -11.83 -16.09
CA ASN A 279 36.08 -10.37 -15.99
C ASN A 279 34.82 -9.52 -16.27
N SER A 280 33.63 -10.09 -16.07
CA SER A 280 32.38 -9.38 -16.24
C SER A 280 32.04 -8.51 -15.02
N PRO A 281 31.25 -7.42 -15.21
CA PRO A 281 30.81 -6.61 -14.11
C PRO A 281 29.87 -7.40 -13.18
N THR A 282 29.92 -7.07 -11.90
CA THR A 282 28.83 -7.37 -10.96
C THR A 282 27.61 -6.51 -11.27
N ILE A 283 26.46 -6.82 -10.67
CA ILE A 283 25.24 -6.01 -10.79
C ILE A 283 25.47 -4.54 -10.42
N TYR A 284 26.22 -4.25 -9.35
CA TYR A 284 26.46 -2.89 -8.88
C TYR A 284 27.39 -2.10 -9.82
N GLN A 285 28.43 -2.77 -10.33
CA GLN A 285 29.29 -2.19 -11.37
C GLN A 285 28.49 -1.90 -12.64
N PHE A 286 27.65 -2.83 -13.08
CA PHE A 286 26.80 -2.63 -14.25
C PHE A 286 25.84 -1.45 -14.06
N LEU A 287 25.13 -1.37 -12.92
CA LEU A 287 24.21 -0.27 -12.64
C LEU A 287 24.95 1.08 -12.58
N GLN A 288 26.14 1.12 -11.98
CA GLN A 288 26.97 2.31 -11.89
C GLN A 288 27.51 2.75 -13.26
N GLU A 289 28.08 1.83 -14.03
CA GLU A 289 28.64 2.09 -15.38
C GLU A 289 27.56 2.56 -16.35
N ASN A 290 26.33 2.07 -16.20
CA ASN A 290 25.17 2.47 -16.98
C ASN A 290 24.38 3.61 -16.34
N GLN A 291 24.89 4.25 -15.28
CA GLN A 291 24.28 5.40 -14.60
C GLN A 291 22.80 5.20 -14.25
N ILE A 292 22.42 3.98 -13.84
CA ILE A 292 21.04 3.66 -13.50
C ILE A 292 20.72 4.16 -12.09
N LYS A 293 19.75 5.07 -12.04
CA LYS A 293 19.23 5.74 -10.84
C LYS A 293 17.84 5.19 -10.49
N MET A 294 17.34 5.54 -9.31
CA MET A 294 16.03 5.11 -8.83
C MET A 294 15.21 6.31 -8.36
N SER A 295 13.89 6.23 -8.49
CA SER A 295 12.96 7.20 -7.92
C SER A 295 11.70 6.52 -7.39
N ILE A 296 11.07 7.16 -6.42
CA ILE A 296 9.72 6.83 -5.94
C ILE A 296 8.74 7.80 -6.56
N VAL A 297 7.62 7.28 -7.07
CA VAL A 297 6.53 8.07 -7.64
C VAL A 297 5.29 7.94 -6.77
N ASN A 298 4.75 9.09 -6.36
CA ASN A 298 3.52 9.19 -5.60
C ASN A 298 2.58 10.21 -6.26
N PHE A 299 1.29 10.11 -5.90
CA PHE A 299 0.33 11.15 -6.22
C PHE A 299 -0.47 11.56 -4.99
N GLN A 300 -0.80 12.85 -4.94
CA GLN A 300 -1.55 13.46 -3.86
C GLN A 300 -2.93 13.87 -4.35
N THR A 301 -3.96 13.63 -3.53
CA THR A 301 -5.32 14.12 -3.75
C THR A 301 -5.88 14.78 -2.50
N SER A 302 -6.85 15.66 -2.68
CA SER A 302 -7.59 16.31 -1.63
C SER A 302 -8.98 16.68 -2.13
N VAL A 303 -9.94 16.61 -1.22
CA VAL A 303 -11.36 16.80 -1.48
C VAL A 303 -11.94 17.65 -0.35
N LEU A 304 -12.69 18.67 -0.77
CA LEU A 304 -13.57 19.48 0.08
C LEU A 304 -15.02 19.27 -0.35
N LEU A 305 -15.97 19.35 0.57
CA LEU A 305 -17.40 19.19 0.27
C LEU A 305 -17.97 20.30 -0.60
N ASP A 306 -17.59 21.54 -0.34
CA ASP A 306 -18.24 22.74 -0.90
C ASP A 306 -17.33 23.52 -1.85
N ARG A 307 -16.03 23.23 -1.88
CA ARG A 307 -15.01 24.00 -2.62
C ARG A 307 -14.09 23.15 -3.50
N THR A 308 -13.26 23.84 -4.26
CA THR A 308 -12.11 23.29 -4.98
C THR A 308 -10.81 23.58 -4.24
N THR A 309 -9.75 22.85 -4.58
CA THR A 309 -8.43 22.97 -3.97
C THR A 309 -7.39 23.35 -5.01
N TYR A 310 -6.37 24.13 -4.61
CA TYR A 310 -5.17 24.36 -5.40
C TYR A 310 -3.92 24.14 -4.55
N SER A 311 -2.82 23.78 -5.20
CA SER A 311 -1.54 23.50 -4.54
C SER A 311 -0.46 24.38 -5.14
N GLN A 312 0.39 24.94 -4.30
CA GLN A 312 1.46 25.83 -4.70
C GLN A 312 2.75 25.60 -3.91
N THR A 313 3.88 26.00 -4.49
CA THR A 313 5.17 26.07 -3.81
C THR A 313 5.18 27.18 -2.75
N THR A 314 6.24 27.26 -1.95
CA THR A 314 6.48 28.37 -1.02
C THR A 314 6.58 29.74 -1.70
N THR A 315 6.96 29.77 -2.98
CA THR A 315 7.04 30.98 -3.82
C THR A 315 5.69 31.35 -4.47
N GLY A 316 4.64 30.55 -4.24
CA GLY A 316 3.30 30.78 -4.80
C GLY A 316 3.11 30.25 -6.23
N GLU A 317 4.02 29.39 -6.72
CA GLU A 317 3.89 28.79 -8.05
C GLU A 317 2.96 27.60 -8.03
N ASN A 318 2.00 27.54 -8.95
CA ASN A 318 1.10 26.39 -9.08
C ASN A 318 1.88 25.12 -9.43
N VAL A 319 1.61 24.03 -8.70
CA VAL A 319 2.23 22.72 -8.94
C VAL A 319 1.29 21.73 -9.63
N THR A 320 -0.01 22.01 -9.68
CA THR A 320 -1.00 21.15 -10.34
C THR A 320 -0.71 21.10 -11.84
N ASP A 321 -0.50 19.90 -12.37
CA ASP A 321 -0.15 19.64 -13.77
C ASP A 321 1.06 20.46 -14.26
N ASN A 322 2.00 20.73 -13.36
CA ASN A 322 3.22 21.49 -13.64
C ASN A 322 4.44 20.76 -13.06
N GLU A 323 5.60 21.01 -13.66
CA GLU A 323 6.87 20.48 -13.18
C GLU A 323 7.60 21.56 -12.39
N LYS A 324 7.77 21.34 -11.08
CA LYS A 324 8.44 22.26 -10.16
C LYS A 324 9.37 21.48 -9.25
N ILE A 325 10.62 21.92 -9.15
CA ILE A 325 11.58 21.37 -8.18
C ILE A 325 11.13 21.84 -6.79
N VAL A 326 11.01 20.89 -5.87
CA VAL A 326 10.57 21.13 -4.50
C VAL A 326 11.46 20.45 -3.46
N SER A 327 12.64 19.95 -3.86
CA SER A 327 13.59 19.22 -3.01
C SER A 327 13.82 19.89 -1.66
N ASP A 328 14.04 21.20 -1.67
CA ASP A 328 14.38 22.03 -0.51
C ASP A 328 13.21 22.83 0.06
N SER A 329 11.99 22.56 -0.41
CA SER A 329 10.82 23.34 -0.08
C SER A 329 9.64 22.47 0.35
N GLN A 330 8.45 23.06 0.33
CA GLN A 330 7.19 22.41 0.64
C GLN A 330 6.14 22.78 -0.40
N ILE A 331 5.17 21.88 -0.57
CA ILE A 331 3.94 22.16 -1.30
C ILE A 331 2.84 22.40 -0.28
N SER A 332 2.14 23.52 -0.44
CA SER A 332 1.03 23.91 0.41
C SER A 332 -0.26 23.86 -0.40
N THR A 333 -1.28 23.20 0.15
CA THR A 333 -2.59 23.07 -0.49
C THR A 333 -3.62 23.92 0.23
N TYR A 334 -4.43 24.62 -0.55
CA TYR A 334 -5.42 25.59 -0.09
C TYR A 334 -6.78 25.30 -0.72
N ALA A 335 -7.83 25.73 -0.06
CA ALA A 335 -9.15 25.90 -0.66
C ALA A 335 -9.14 27.13 -1.58
N ASP A 336 -10.07 27.19 -2.53
CA ASP A 336 -10.20 28.30 -3.50
C ASP A 336 -10.41 29.71 -2.90
N ASP A 337 -10.74 29.83 -1.61
CA ASP A 337 -10.82 31.10 -0.88
C ASP A 337 -9.57 31.42 -0.03
N GLY A 338 -8.51 30.62 -0.15
CA GLY A 338 -7.23 30.83 0.53
C GLY A 338 -7.11 30.15 1.89
N GLU A 339 -8.10 29.41 2.36
CA GLU A 339 -7.97 28.60 3.58
C GLU A 339 -6.93 27.49 3.39
N LYS A 340 -5.95 27.40 4.30
CA LYS A 340 -4.89 26.40 4.24
C LYS A 340 -5.40 25.02 4.68
N ILE A 341 -5.09 23.99 3.90
CA ILE A 341 -5.56 22.62 4.12
C ILE A 341 -4.44 21.75 4.72
N PHE A 342 -3.31 21.62 4.02
CA PHE A 342 -2.16 20.82 4.45
C PHE A 342 -0.88 21.25 3.74
N ASP A 343 0.26 20.84 4.31
CA ASP A 343 1.60 20.97 3.74
C ASP A 343 2.26 19.60 3.55
N VAL A 344 3.08 19.49 2.51
CA VAL A 344 4.02 18.39 2.30
C VAL A 344 5.42 18.98 2.20
N ALA A 345 6.27 18.67 3.18
CA ALA A 345 7.62 19.22 3.29
C ALA A 345 8.66 18.18 2.84
N PHE A 346 9.38 18.51 1.77
CA PHE A 346 10.48 17.71 1.25
C PHE A 346 11.83 18.23 1.77
N GLY A 347 11.92 19.55 2.01
CA GLY A 347 13.12 20.21 2.51
C GLY A 347 13.54 19.81 3.93
N THR A 348 12.68 19.14 4.71
CA THR A 348 13.05 18.63 6.03
C THR A 348 14.06 17.48 5.95
N LYS A 349 14.07 16.75 4.83
CA LYS A 349 14.94 15.61 4.57
C LYS A 349 15.35 15.61 3.09
N GLN A 350 16.16 16.62 2.73
CA GLN A 350 16.71 16.75 1.38
C GLN A 350 17.68 15.62 1.04
N THR A 351 18.21 14.94 2.05
CA THR A 351 19.21 13.88 1.88
C THR A 351 18.66 12.51 2.20
N TYR A 352 19.21 11.50 1.55
CA TYR A 352 18.96 10.08 1.83
C TYR A 352 20.25 9.39 2.27
N LYS A 353 20.09 8.31 3.04
CA LYS A 353 21.21 7.44 3.41
C LYS A 353 21.39 6.38 2.32
N LEU A 354 22.62 6.13 1.92
CA LEU A 354 22.99 5.07 0.99
C LEU A 354 23.95 4.10 1.68
N TYR A 355 23.53 2.84 1.81
CA TYR A 355 24.32 1.80 2.46
C TYR A 355 25.06 0.99 1.38
N ASN A 356 26.34 1.29 1.18
CA ASN A 356 27.18 0.57 0.22
C ASN A 356 27.68 -0.75 0.83
N TYR A 357 26.95 -1.83 0.57
CA TYR A 357 27.30 -3.15 1.10
C TYR A 357 28.65 -3.71 0.58
N THR A 358 29.19 -3.19 -0.52
CA THR A 358 30.52 -3.60 -1.02
C THR A 358 31.64 -3.02 -0.17
N ALA A 359 31.41 -1.84 0.44
CA ALA A 359 32.32 -1.20 1.38
C ALA A 359 32.10 -1.70 2.81
N ASP A 360 30.84 -1.87 3.21
CA ASP A 360 30.44 -2.41 4.52
C ASP A 360 29.36 -3.50 4.38
N PRO A 361 29.75 -4.80 4.38
CA PRO A 361 28.79 -5.90 4.27
C PRO A 361 27.79 -6.01 5.42
N THR A 362 28.02 -5.31 6.54
CA THR A 362 27.10 -5.29 7.69
C THR A 362 25.98 -4.26 7.54
N GLU A 363 26.08 -3.35 6.56
CA GLU A 363 25.14 -2.25 6.32
C GLU A 363 24.88 -1.41 7.58
N THR A 364 25.93 -1.19 8.38
CA THR A 364 25.90 -0.36 9.60
C THR A 364 26.41 1.05 9.36
N GLN A 365 27.28 1.22 8.36
CA GLN A 365 27.74 2.52 7.87
C GLN A 365 26.98 2.94 6.62
N TYR A 366 26.79 4.25 6.46
CA TYR A 366 26.13 4.84 5.30
C TYR A 366 26.78 6.16 4.92
N ASP A 367 26.71 6.48 3.64
CA ASP A 367 26.96 7.81 3.12
C ASP A 367 25.63 8.57 2.97
N THR A 368 25.71 9.89 2.90
CA THR A 368 24.53 10.77 2.76
C THR A 368 24.63 11.54 1.45
N TYR A 369 23.55 11.54 0.68
CA TYR A 369 23.49 12.21 -0.63
C TYR A 369 22.21 13.03 -0.77
N ASP A 370 22.25 14.06 -1.60
CA ASP A 370 21.07 14.87 -1.92
C ASP A 370 20.10 14.08 -2.80
N SER A 371 18.83 14.11 -2.42
CA SER A 371 17.70 13.66 -3.24
C SER A 371 17.16 14.84 -4.05
N THR A 372 16.61 14.54 -5.23
CA THR A 372 15.90 15.54 -6.04
C THR A 372 14.42 15.23 -6.03
N THR A 373 13.60 16.11 -5.47
CA THR A 373 12.15 16.00 -5.52
C THR A 373 11.55 17.06 -6.45
N ARG A 374 10.66 16.63 -7.33
CA ARG A 374 9.90 17.53 -8.21
C ARG A 374 8.47 17.07 -8.38
N THR A 375 7.59 18.00 -8.76
CA THR A 375 6.29 17.64 -9.30
C THR A 375 6.37 17.26 -10.76
N ALA A 376 5.36 16.53 -11.23
CA ALA A 376 5.22 16.16 -12.64
C ALA A 376 3.83 16.47 -13.19
N LYS A 377 3.76 16.58 -14.52
CA LYS A 377 2.50 16.69 -15.24
C LYS A 377 1.64 15.45 -15.00
N ILE A 378 0.34 15.65 -14.82
CA ILE A 378 -0.59 14.58 -14.47
C ILE A 378 -0.65 13.55 -15.59
N ASN A 379 -0.75 14.02 -16.83
CA ASN A 379 -0.87 13.14 -18.00
C ASN A 379 0.37 12.28 -18.24
N SER A 380 1.54 12.67 -17.74
CA SER A 380 2.77 11.86 -17.81
C SER A 380 2.61 10.46 -17.19
N PHE A 381 1.74 10.32 -16.19
CA PHE A 381 1.49 9.06 -15.50
C PHE A 381 0.04 8.60 -15.66
N ALA A 382 -0.93 9.51 -15.45
CA ALA A 382 -2.34 9.15 -15.37
C ALA A 382 -2.90 8.53 -16.67
N ASN A 383 -2.36 8.90 -17.82
CA ASN A 383 -2.78 8.38 -19.12
C ASN A 383 -2.08 7.07 -19.51
N ASN A 384 -1.08 6.61 -18.75
CA ASN A 384 -0.46 5.29 -18.90
C ASN A 384 -1.37 4.20 -18.28
N THR A 385 -2.64 4.20 -18.68
CA THR A 385 -3.73 3.49 -17.98
C THR A 385 -3.54 1.98 -17.93
N GLU A 386 -2.96 1.40 -18.97
CA GLU A 386 -2.69 -0.03 -19.06
C GLU A 386 -1.59 -0.46 -18.07
N LEU A 387 -0.53 0.33 -17.92
CA LEU A 387 0.55 0.09 -16.96
C LEU A 387 0.00 0.04 -15.52
N PHE A 388 -0.93 0.93 -15.21
CA PHE A 388 -1.50 1.08 -13.87
C PHE A 388 -2.86 0.37 -13.68
N THR A 389 -3.32 -0.46 -14.62
CA THR A 389 -4.70 -1.00 -14.60
C THR A 389 -5.03 -1.74 -13.30
N TYR A 390 -4.10 -2.55 -12.77
CA TYR A 390 -4.32 -3.27 -11.50
C TYR A 390 -4.32 -2.33 -10.29
N HIS A 391 -3.38 -1.38 -10.22
CA HIS A 391 -3.30 -0.37 -9.16
C HIS A 391 -4.58 0.48 -9.13
N ILE A 392 -4.99 1.02 -10.28
CA ILE A 392 -6.22 1.81 -10.42
C ILE A 392 -7.44 0.99 -10.00
N SER A 393 -7.53 -0.27 -10.43
CA SER A 393 -8.68 -1.13 -10.12
C SER A 393 -8.81 -1.42 -8.63
N LEU A 394 -7.69 -1.63 -7.94
CA LEU A 394 -7.68 -1.76 -6.48
C LEU A 394 -8.05 -0.44 -5.80
N MET A 395 -7.46 0.68 -6.22
CA MET A 395 -7.74 1.98 -5.60
C MET A 395 -9.21 2.39 -5.69
N LYS A 396 -9.93 2.07 -6.78
CA LYS A 396 -11.35 2.45 -7.03
C LYS A 396 -12.31 2.16 -5.88
N PHE A 397 -11.98 1.21 -5.02
CA PHE A 397 -12.83 0.76 -3.93
C PHE A 397 -12.46 1.40 -2.58
N LEU A 398 -11.31 2.08 -2.46
CA LEU A 398 -10.91 2.80 -1.23
C LEU A 398 -11.96 3.82 -0.77
N PRO A 399 -12.69 4.53 -1.66
CA PRO A 399 -13.78 5.42 -1.29
C PRO A 399 -14.92 4.71 -0.53
N PHE A 400 -15.13 3.40 -0.68
CA PHE A 400 -16.15 2.71 0.12
C PHE A 400 -15.85 2.76 1.61
N VAL A 401 -14.59 2.89 1.98
CA VAL A 401 -14.18 3.07 3.38
C VAL A 401 -14.49 4.48 3.86
N THR A 402 -14.41 5.47 2.98
CA THR A 402 -14.71 6.87 3.33
C THR A 402 -16.18 7.09 3.65
N TYR A 403 -17.08 6.23 3.15
CA TYR A 403 -18.49 6.22 3.56
C TYR A 403 -18.66 6.07 5.09
N ASN A 404 -17.87 5.22 5.73
CA ASN A 404 -17.92 5.04 7.19
C ASN A 404 -17.20 6.16 7.96
N MET A 405 -16.26 6.88 7.32
CA MET A 405 -15.55 8.01 7.93
C MET A 405 -16.36 9.31 7.86
N ASN A 406 -16.94 9.60 6.69
CA ASN A 406 -17.82 10.73 6.43
C ASN A 406 -18.65 10.47 5.14
N PRO A 407 -19.94 10.09 5.26
CA PRO A 407 -20.80 9.78 4.12
C PRO A 407 -20.97 10.92 3.11
N GLN A 408 -20.84 12.17 3.54
CA GLN A 408 -21.02 13.32 2.65
C GLN A 408 -19.84 13.44 1.67
N LEU A 409 -18.64 13.08 2.11
CA LEU A 409 -17.42 13.14 1.29
C LEU A 409 -17.31 11.96 0.32
N TYR A 410 -18.00 10.86 0.58
CA TYR A 410 -17.97 9.65 -0.23
C TYR A 410 -18.15 9.92 -1.74
N ASN A 411 -19.18 10.68 -2.11
CA ASN A 411 -19.50 10.92 -3.52
C ASN A 411 -18.36 11.63 -4.25
N LYS A 412 -17.73 12.63 -3.62
CA LYS A 412 -16.57 13.31 -4.20
C LYS A 412 -15.31 12.44 -4.14
N ALA A 413 -15.09 11.72 -3.05
CA ALA A 413 -13.97 10.81 -2.88
C ALA A 413 -13.91 9.76 -3.99
N LYS A 414 -15.08 9.21 -4.39
CA LYS A 414 -15.22 8.26 -5.49
C LYS A 414 -14.71 8.80 -6.83
N ASP A 415 -14.91 10.09 -7.09
CA ASP A 415 -14.58 10.71 -8.36
C ASP A 415 -13.16 11.31 -8.38
N THR A 416 -12.55 11.53 -7.21
CA THR A 416 -11.26 12.22 -7.06
C THR A 416 -10.14 11.33 -6.53
N ILE A 417 -10.29 10.72 -5.35
CA ILE A 417 -9.16 10.10 -4.62
C ILE A 417 -8.54 8.92 -5.37
N THR A 418 -9.36 8.22 -6.15
CA THR A 418 -8.94 7.05 -6.91
C THR A 418 -8.62 7.36 -8.36
N ASN A 419 -8.73 8.64 -8.74
CA ASN A 419 -8.59 9.08 -10.11
C ASN A 419 -7.31 9.91 -10.23
N MET A 420 -6.27 9.27 -10.76
CA MET A 420 -4.99 9.91 -11.03
C MET A 420 -5.11 11.19 -11.88
N THR A 421 -6.08 11.26 -12.80
CA THR A 421 -6.33 12.47 -13.62
C THR A 421 -6.87 13.66 -12.81
N LYS A 422 -7.28 13.42 -11.55
CA LYS A 422 -7.78 14.40 -10.59
C LYS A 422 -6.81 14.62 -9.42
N ALA A 423 -5.58 14.11 -9.51
CA ALA A 423 -4.54 14.39 -8.54
C ALA A 423 -4.33 15.91 -8.41
N ASN A 424 -4.08 16.39 -7.19
CA ASN A 424 -3.56 17.74 -7.01
C ASN A 424 -2.19 17.86 -7.66
N TYR A 425 -1.34 16.85 -7.49
CA TYR A 425 -0.05 16.76 -8.17
C TYR A 425 0.50 15.34 -8.05
N PHE A 426 1.37 15.00 -9.01
CA PHE A 426 2.33 13.91 -8.86
C PHE A 426 3.62 14.49 -8.33
N TYR A 427 4.31 13.74 -7.49
CA TYR A 427 5.68 14.06 -7.11
C TYR A 427 6.57 12.84 -7.23
N LEU A 428 7.82 13.11 -7.60
CA LEU A 428 8.87 12.12 -7.75
C LEU A 428 10.03 12.53 -6.85
N THR A 429 10.49 11.60 -6.04
CA THR A 429 11.74 11.75 -5.28
C THR A 429 12.77 10.81 -5.89
N ALA A 430 13.86 11.38 -6.42
CA ALA A 430 14.92 10.67 -7.10
C ALA A 430 16.18 10.53 -6.22
N TYR A 431 16.87 9.41 -6.39
CA TYR A 431 18.09 9.02 -5.68
C TYR A 431 19.23 8.85 -6.69
N PRO A 432 19.99 9.92 -6.98
CA PRO A 432 20.89 9.94 -8.14
C PRO A 432 22.14 9.06 -8.02
N THR A 433 22.44 8.56 -6.82
CA THR A 433 23.64 7.76 -6.51
C THR A 433 23.29 6.29 -6.22
N TYR A 434 22.05 5.86 -6.45
CA TYR A 434 21.50 4.55 -6.08
C TYR A 434 22.42 3.35 -6.37
N SER A 435 22.81 3.15 -7.63
CA SER A 435 23.68 2.04 -8.08
C SER A 435 23.27 0.64 -7.60
N GLY A 436 21.99 0.43 -7.21
CA GLY A 436 21.49 -0.83 -6.67
C GLY A 436 21.69 -1.01 -5.16
N TYR A 437 22.21 -0.03 -4.43
CA TYR A 437 22.43 -0.09 -2.98
C TYR A 437 21.18 0.25 -2.16
N LYS A 438 21.19 -0.06 -0.87
CA LYS A 438 20.05 0.23 0.00
C LYS A 438 19.91 1.73 0.27
N ILE A 439 18.68 2.26 0.13
CA ILE A 439 18.29 3.65 0.41
C ILE A 439 17.37 3.69 1.64
N GLU A 440 17.51 4.75 2.45
CA GLU A 440 16.54 5.16 3.47
C GLU A 440 16.24 6.66 3.33
N HIS A 441 14.96 7.04 3.21
CA HIS A 441 14.52 8.44 3.07
C HIS A 441 13.08 8.66 3.56
N ASP A 442 12.80 9.86 4.09
CA ASP A 442 11.52 10.11 4.79
C ASP A 442 10.86 11.47 4.45
N PRO A 443 9.84 11.56 3.60
CA PRO A 443 9.02 12.78 3.48
C PRO A 443 8.12 13.04 4.72
N THR A 444 7.74 14.31 4.94
CA THR A 444 6.89 14.72 6.07
C THR A 444 5.64 15.47 5.60
N PHE A 445 4.47 14.99 6.00
CA PHE A 445 3.16 15.62 5.78
C PHE A 445 2.71 16.32 7.06
N THR A 446 2.18 17.53 6.96
CA THR A 446 1.62 18.27 8.10
C THR A 446 0.21 18.78 7.77
N ILE A 447 -0.75 18.41 8.61
CA ILE A 447 -2.12 18.92 8.55
C ILE A 447 -2.40 19.89 9.71
N TYR A 448 -3.30 20.83 9.44
CA TYR A 448 -3.77 21.82 10.41
C TYR A 448 -5.21 21.49 10.76
N LEU A 449 -5.45 21.06 12.00
CA LEU A 449 -6.74 20.54 12.43
C LEU A 449 -7.26 21.29 13.64
N THR A 450 -8.55 21.15 13.94
CA THR A 450 -9.08 21.51 15.26
C THR A 450 -9.04 20.28 16.17
N PRO A 451 -8.14 20.19 17.17
CA PRO A 451 -8.12 19.05 18.06
C PRO A 451 -9.38 19.05 18.93
N SER A 452 -10.21 18.02 18.80
CA SER A 452 -11.29 17.78 19.75
C SER A 452 -10.70 17.24 21.06
N ALA A 453 -11.37 17.52 22.19
CA ALA A 453 -11.05 16.83 23.45
C ALA A 453 -11.10 15.32 23.22
N ALA A 454 -10.18 14.56 23.82
CA ALA A 454 -10.19 13.10 23.71
C ALA A 454 -11.57 12.60 24.13
N THR A 455 -12.22 11.82 23.27
CA THR A 455 -13.47 11.14 23.60
C THR A 455 -13.16 10.23 24.78
N ALA A 456 -13.67 10.58 25.96
CA ALA A 456 -13.55 9.72 27.13
C ALA A 456 -14.14 8.36 26.76
N ALA A 457 -13.37 7.29 26.90
CA ALA A 457 -13.84 5.94 26.65
C ALA A 457 -15.13 5.73 27.46
N THR A 458 -16.26 5.60 26.79
CA THR A 458 -17.52 5.26 27.43
C THR A 458 -17.27 3.91 28.12
N PRO A 459 -17.40 3.81 29.46
CA PRO A 459 -17.21 2.54 30.13
C PRO A 459 -18.11 1.50 29.44
N PRO A 460 -17.61 0.28 29.15
CA PRO A 460 -18.43 -0.76 28.54
C PRO A 460 -19.71 -0.86 29.34
N ASN A 461 -20.86 -0.75 28.68
CA ASN A 461 -22.15 -0.65 29.35
C ASN A 461 -22.44 -1.98 30.06
N TRP A 462 -22.04 -2.09 31.33
CA TRP A 462 -22.13 -3.30 32.16
C TRP A 462 -23.55 -3.87 32.22
N ILE A 463 -24.56 -3.04 31.92
CA ILE A 463 -25.97 -3.42 31.82
C ILE A 463 -26.18 -4.53 30.77
N GLY A 464 -25.48 -4.47 29.62
CA GLY A 464 -25.60 -5.50 28.58
C GLY A 464 -25.05 -6.87 29.02
N ILE A 465 -23.93 -6.87 29.75
CA ILE A 465 -23.32 -8.08 30.31
C ILE A 465 -24.18 -8.65 31.44
N ILE A 466 -24.78 -7.80 32.28
CA ILE A 466 -25.69 -8.22 33.35
C ILE A 466 -26.96 -8.87 32.77
N ILE A 467 -27.54 -8.30 31.70
CA ILE A 467 -28.72 -8.86 31.04
C ILE A 467 -28.39 -10.22 30.41
N LEU A 468 -27.26 -10.34 29.70
CA LEU A 468 -26.82 -11.62 29.13
C LEU A 468 -26.57 -12.68 30.21
N THR A 469 -25.95 -12.30 31.34
CA THR A 469 -25.71 -13.21 32.46
C THR A 469 -27.03 -13.64 33.12
N ALA A 470 -27.98 -12.72 33.28
CA ALA A 470 -29.31 -13.02 33.81
C ALA A 470 -30.10 -13.98 32.91
N ILE A 471 -30.02 -13.82 31.58
CA ILE A 471 -30.65 -14.73 30.61
C ILE A 471 -30.05 -16.13 30.72
N VAL A 472 -28.72 -16.25 30.81
CA VAL A 472 -28.03 -17.55 30.96
C VAL A 472 -28.41 -18.22 32.27
N ILE A 473 -28.42 -17.48 33.39
CA ILE A 473 -28.83 -18.02 34.70
C ILE A 473 -30.29 -18.50 34.66
N THR A 474 -31.19 -17.74 34.04
CA THR A 474 -32.61 -18.09 33.94
C THR A 474 -32.81 -19.32 33.06
N ALA A 475 -32.12 -19.42 31.91
CA ALA A 475 -32.15 -20.59 31.04
C ALA A 475 -31.61 -21.85 31.75
N THR A 476 -30.52 -21.70 32.50
CA THR A 476 -29.91 -22.81 33.26
C THR A 476 -30.81 -23.28 34.39
N ALA A 477 -31.43 -22.36 35.14
CA ALA A 477 -32.40 -22.69 36.19
C ALA A 477 -33.64 -23.40 35.61
N THR A 478 -34.14 -22.95 34.47
CA THR A 478 -35.29 -23.56 33.78
C THR A 478 -34.95 -24.98 33.31
N ALA A 479 -33.76 -25.19 32.74
CA ALA A 479 -33.28 -26.52 32.36
C ALA A 479 -33.15 -27.47 33.57
N ILE A 480 -32.62 -26.99 34.70
CA ILE A 480 -32.50 -27.78 35.93
C ILE A 480 -33.88 -28.18 36.48
N VAL A 481 -34.87 -27.27 36.47
CA VAL A 481 -36.24 -27.57 36.90
C VAL A 481 -36.91 -28.61 35.99
N ILE A 482 -36.72 -28.50 34.67
CA ILE A 482 -37.26 -29.47 33.70
C ILE A 482 -36.63 -30.85 33.90
N VAL A 483 -35.30 -30.92 34.10
CA VAL A 483 -34.59 -32.19 34.34
C VAL A 483 -34.99 -32.81 35.68
N ARG A 484 -35.16 -32.01 36.74
CA ARG A 484 -35.66 -32.50 38.04
C ARG A 484 -37.10 -33.00 37.96
N ARG A 485 -37.98 -32.31 37.23
CA ARG A 485 -39.37 -32.78 36.99
C ARG A 485 -39.40 -34.10 36.20
N ARG A 486 -38.53 -34.28 35.20
CA ARG A 486 -38.41 -35.54 34.45
C ARG A 486 -37.89 -36.69 35.31
N LYS A 487 -36.95 -36.45 36.23
CA LYS A 487 -36.49 -37.48 37.18
C LYS A 487 -37.56 -37.90 38.19
N HIS A 488 -38.38 -36.97 38.67
CA HIS A 488 -39.52 -37.31 39.54
C HIS A 488 -40.61 -38.10 38.81
N ALA A 489 -40.85 -37.83 37.51
CA ALA A 489 -41.82 -38.59 36.72
C ALA A 489 -41.36 -40.04 36.43
N GLN A 490 -40.05 -40.29 36.33
CA GLN A 490 -39.51 -41.64 36.13
C GLN A 490 -39.50 -42.50 37.41
N LEU A 491 -39.40 -41.90 38.59
CA LEU A 491 -39.46 -42.64 39.87
C LEU A 491 -40.87 -43.15 40.23
N THR A 492 -41.93 -42.62 39.61
CA THR A 492 -43.32 -43.04 39.89
C THR A 492 -43.78 -44.22 39.01
N GLN A 493 -43.01 -44.64 38.00
CA GLN A 493 -43.39 -45.75 37.10
C GLN A 493 -42.77 -47.11 37.46
N THR A 494 -42.02 -47.23 38.56
CA THR A 494 -41.45 -48.51 39.01
C THR A 494 -42.25 -49.15 40.15
N THR A 495 -43.57 -49.25 40.01
CA THR A 495 -44.37 -50.19 40.82
C THR A 495 -45.67 -50.50 40.09
N THR A 496 -45.65 -51.50 39.20
CA THR A 496 -46.80 -52.37 38.85
C THR A 496 -46.36 -53.38 37.78
N GLN A 497 -45.97 -54.58 38.22
CA GLN A 497 -45.94 -55.76 37.37
C GLN A 497 -46.89 -56.82 37.98
N PRO A 498 -47.92 -57.30 37.26
CA PRO A 498 -48.89 -58.27 37.76
C PRO A 498 -48.40 -59.73 37.64
N PRO A 499 -49.00 -60.68 38.39
CA PRO A 499 -48.47 -62.02 38.57
C PRO A 499 -48.73 -62.96 37.39
N THR A 500 -47.72 -63.73 37.01
CA THR A 500 -47.79 -64.81 36.01
C THR A 500 -48.42 -66.06 36.63
N LYS A 501 -49.52 -66.53 36.02
CA LYS A 501 -50.07 -67.89 36.26
C LYS A 501 -49.32 -68.89 35.38
N THR A 502 -48.92 -69.99 35.99
CA THR A 502 -48.30 -71.18 35.40
C THR A 502 -49.29 -72.03 34.60
N ALA A 503 -48.78 -72.61 33.51
CA ALA A 503 -49.01 -73.98 33.11
C ALA A 503 -47.65 -74.55 32.68
#